data_AF-S6B3Q6-F1
#
_entry.id   AF-S6B3Q6-F1
#
_cell.length_a   1.000
_cell.length_b   1.000
_cell.length_c   1.000
_cell.angle_alpha   90.00
_cell.angle_beta   90.00
_cell.angle_gamma   90.00
#
_symmetry.space_group_name_H-M   'P 1'
#
loop_
_entity.id
_entity.type
_entity.pdbx_description
1 polymer ?
#
loop_
_entity_poly.entity_id
_entity_poly.type
_entity_poly.pdbx_seq_one_letter_code
_entity_poly.pdbx_strand_id
1 'polypeptide(L)'
;MERKRDLIKTEMSAGAAHKRQETKKKHLTQEQLMEMALKNEAANTRSLEKMKAWEDEKKYYEEIKKWNYKGNYDIWVCWNSLLSIVGKATEEGQEAPTIPSKHDVEKPLELYMFTSGKVPEYYEEAVASFNDTKEALTQICAITGKPARYLDPLTKCYYSGSDAFNALRMCHADGIDRHVAAELDRWKI
;
A
#
# COMPACT_ATOMS: atom_id res chain seq x y z
N MET A 1 -40.29 -13.84 -6.10
CA MET A 1 -40.02 -12.77 -7.09
C MET A 1 -40.69 -13.05 -8.43
N GLU A 2 -41.40 -14.18 -8.60
CA GLU A 2 -42.21 -14.50 -9.79
C GLU A 2 -43.46 -13.63 -9.97
N ARG A 3 -44.23 -13.36 -8.90
CA ARG A 3 -45.55 -12.67 -9.02
C ARG A 3 -45.52 -11.28 -9.67
N LYS A 4 -44.41 -10.55 -9.54
CA LYS A 4 -44.26 -9.21 -10.15
C LYS A 4 -43.89 -9.30 -11.64
N ARG A 5 -43.26 -10.38 -12.09
CA ARG A 5 -42.94 -10.60 -13.51
C ARG A 5 -44.16 -11.06 -14.30
N ASP A 6 -45.04 -11.83 -13.68
CA ASP A 6 -46.26 -12.32 -14.34
C ASP A 6 -47.28 -11.21 -14.56
N LEU A 7 -47.41 -10.26 -13.62
CA LEU A 7 -48.26 -9.07 -13.77
C LEU A 7 -47.81 -8.18 -14.94
N ILE A 8 -46.50 -7.94 -15.08
CA ILE A 8 -45.92 -7.20 -16.21
C ILE A 8 -46.17 -7.93 -17.53
N LYS A 9 -46.11 -9.27 -17.53
CA LYS A 9 -46.34 -10.07 -18.73
C LYS A 9 -47.81 -10.10 -19.16
N THR A 10 -48.75 -10.10 -18.20
CA THR A 10 -50.19 -9.96 -18.49
C THR A 10 -50.57 -8.56 -18.98
N GLU A 11 -50.02 -7.50 -18.39
CA GLU A 11 -50.24 -6.11 -18.84
C GLU A 11 -49.67 -5.86 -20.25
N MET A 12 -48.54 -6.48 -20.59
CA MET A 12 -47.97 -6.41 -21.94
C MET A 12 -48.73 -7.26 -22.98
N SER A 13 -49.55 -8.24 -22.55
CA SER A 13 -50.29 -9.13 -23.46
C SER A 13 -51.72 -8.68 -23.76
N ALA A 14 -52.31 -7.81 -22.93
CA ALA A 14 -53.70 -7.36 -23.05
C ALA A 14 -53.93 -6.19 -24.02
N GLY A 15 -52.89 -5.65 -24.68
CA GLY A 15 -53.00 -4.54 -25.63
C GLY A 15 -52.97 -4.93 -27.12
N ALA A 16 -53.00 -6.21 -27.45
CA ALA A 16 -52.64 -6.71 -28.79
C ALA A 16 -53.82 -7.06 -29.71
N ALA A 17 -54.85 -6.21 -29.74
CA ALA A 17 -55.92 -6.31 -30.75
C ALA A 17 -56.43 -4.94 -31.21
N HIS A 18 -55.53 -3.97 -31.43
CA HIS A 18 -55.86 -2.84 -32.29
C HIS A 18 -55.62 -3.21 -33.74
N LYS A 19 -56.72 -3.35 -34.49
CA LYS A 19 -56.75 -3.45 -35.95
C LYS A 19 -55.76 -2.43 -36.51
N ARG A 20 -54.65 -2.91 -37.08
CA ARG A 20 -53.62 -2.10 -37.73
C ARG A 20 -54.29 -1.41 -38.92
N GLN A 21 -54.84 -0.23 -38.70
CA GLN A 21 -55.26 0.63 -39.78
C GLN A 21 -54.00 0.89 -40.60
N GLU A 22 -54.00 0.48 -41.86
CA GLU A 22 -52.96 0.84 -42.81
C GLU A 22 -52.93 2.37 -42.88
N THR A 23 -52.01 2.98 -42.13
CA THR A 23 -51.75 4.39 -42.24
C THR A 23 -51.24 4.61 -43.66
N LYS A 24 -52.07 5.23 -44.51
CA LYS A 24 -51.66 5.70 -45.83
C LYS A 24 -50.34 6.44 -45.62
N LYS A 25 -49.24 5.88 -46.12
CA LYS A 25 -47.92 6.51 -46.05
C LYS A 25 -48.07 7.87 -46.73
N LYS A 26 -48.12 8.95 -45.96
CA LYS A 26 -48.09 10.31 -46.52
C LYS A 26 -46.77 10.39 -47.28
N HIS A 27 -46.87 10.50 -48.60
CA HIS A 27 -45.70 10.69 -49.44
C HIS A 27 -45.10 12.03 -49.05
N LEU A 28 -43.93 11.98 -48.42
CA LEU A 28 -43.24 13.14 -47.90
C LEU A 28 -42.89 14.05 -49.08
N THR A 29 -43.12 15.35 -48.95
CA THR A 29 -42.78 16.29 -50.04
C THR A 29 -41.26 16.31 -50.24
N GLN A 30 -40.80 16.72 -51.42
CA GLN A 30 -39.37 16.81 -51.71
C GLN A 30 -38.63 17.72 -50.71
N GLU A 31 -39.27 18.81 -50.28
CA GLU A 31 -38.73 19.71 -49.26
C GLU A 31 -38.56 19.01 -47.91
N GLN A 32 -39.56 18.24 -47.49
CA GLN A 32 -39.50 17.49 -46.24
C GLN A 32 -38.46 16.36 -46.29
N LEU A 33 -38.25 15.74 -47.47
CA LEU A 33 -37.14 14.79 -47.67
C LEU A 33 -35.79 15.48 -47.53
N MET A 34 -35.66 16.68 -48.11
CA MET A 34 -34.44 17.49 -48.00
C MET A 34 -34.16 17.93 -46.56
N GLU A 35 -35.20 18.33 -45.82
CA GLU A 35 -35.08 18.69 -44.40
C GLU A 35 -34.66 17.49 -43.54
N MET A 36 -35.20 16.31 -43.83
CA MET A 36 -34.82 15.08 -43.15
C MET A 36 -33.38 14.68 -43.46
N ALA A 37 -32.95 14.83 -44.72
CA ALA A 37 -31.56 14.60 -45.13
C ALA A 37 -30.60 15.54 -44.40
N LEU A 38 -30.90 16.85 -44.34
CA LEU A 38 -30.11 17.85 -43.63
C LEU A 38 -29.97 17.53 -42.14
N LYS A 39 -31.08 17.12 -41.48
CA LYS A 39 -31.06 16.71 -40.07
C LYS A 39 -30.19 15.46 -39.86
N ASN A 40 -30.24 14.51 -40.80
CA ASN A 40 -29.47 13.29 -40.72
C ASN A 40 -27.97 13.54 -40.97
N GLU A 41 -27.64 14.39 -41.93
CA GLU A 41 -26.27 14.86 -42.17
C GLU A 41 -25.72 15.57 -40.93
N ALA A 42 -26.49 16.46 -40.30
CA ALA A 42 -26.10 17.13 -39.06
C ALA A 42 -25.93 16.15 -37.87
N ALA A 43 -26.70 15.07 -37.80
CA ALA A 43 -26.53 14.04 -36.78
C ALA A 43 -25.29 13.18 -37.04
N ASN A 44 -25.03 12.86 -38.32
CA ASN A 44 -23.84 12.13 -38.74
C ASN A 44 -22.57 12.94 -38.49
N THR A 45 -22.56 14.24 -38.82
CA THR A 45 -21.39 15.11 -38.57
C THR A 45 -21.08 15.19 -37.08
N ARG A 46 -22.08 15.40 -36.22
CA ARG A 46 -21.89 15.39 -34.75
C ARG A 46 -21.34 14.06 -34.24
N SER A 47 -21.80 12.95 -34.79
CA SER A 47 -21.33 11.61 -34.42
C SER A 47 -19.87 11.39 -34.84
N LEU A 48 -19.50 11.84 -36.04
CA LEU A 48 -18.14 11.78 -36.56
C LEU A 48 -17.18 12.69 -35.77
N GLU A 49 -17.61 13.91 -35.41
CA GLU A 49 -16.83 14.83 -34.58
C GLU A 49 -16.50 14.23 -33.21
N LYS A 50 -17.48 13.56 -32.59
CA LYS A 50 -17.27 12.85 -31.31
C LYS A 50 -16.27 11.70 -31.44
N MET A 51 -16.38 10.89 -32.50
CA MET A 51 -15.42 9.81 -32.77
C MET A 51 -14.01 10.35 -32.99
N LYS A 52 -13.88 11.42 -33.76
CA LYS A 52 -12.60 12.07 -34.02
C LYS A 52 -11.96 12.63 -32.75
N ALA A 53 -12.74 13.30 -31.90
CA ALA A 53 -12.25 13.80 -30.61
C ALA A 53 -11.73 12.65 -29.72
N TRP A 54 -12.42 11.50 -29.72
CA TRP A 54 -11.98 10.33 -28.98
C TRP A 54 -10.70 9.69 -29.54
N GLU A 55 -10.55 9.65 -30.87
CA GLU A 55 -9.30 9.20 -31.51
C GLU A 55 -8.13 10.14 -31.20
N ASP A 56 -8.35 11.45 -31.25
CA ASP A 56 -7.36 12.48 -30.94
C ASP A 56 -6.93 12.41 -29.45
N GLU A 57 -7.87 12.23 -28.52
CA GLU A 57 -7.57 12.00 -27.10
C GLU A 57 -6.74 10.73 -26.90
N LYS A 58 -7.13 9.61 -27.51
CA LYS A 58 -6.39 8.35 -27.40
C LYS A 58 -4.95 8.52 -27.92
N LYS A 59 -4.78 9.19 -29.06
CA LYS A 59 -3.47 9.49 -29.63
C LYS A 59 -2.64 10.37 -28.70
N TYR A 60 -3.23 11.40 -28.11
CA TYR A 60 -2.55 12.26 -27.12
C TYR A 60 -2.01 11.45 -25.93
N TYR A 61 -2.83 10.55 -25.35
CA TYR A 61 -2.38 9.69 -24.25
C TYR A 61 -1.30 8.68 -24.67
N GLU A 62 -1.37 8.14 -25.89
CA GLU A 62 -0.34 7.24 -26.44
C GLU A 62 0.99 7.99 -26.68
N GLU A 63 0.95 9.22 -27.19
CA GLU A 63 2.12 10.06 -27.40
C GLU A 63 2.79 10.43 -26.06
N ILE A 64 2.00 10.77 -25.02
CA ILE A 64 2.52 11.00 -23.67
C ILE A 64 3.21 9.75 -23.11
N LYS A 65 2.58 8.57 -23.24
CA LYS A 65 3.19 7.30 -22.78
C LYS A 65 4.48 6.99 -23.52
N LYS A 66 4.60 7.37 -24.80
CA LYS A 66 5.82 7.18 -25.59
C LYS A 66 6.95 8.11 -25.15
N TRP A 67 6.62 9.25 -24.54
CA TRP A 67 7.55 10.15 -23.86
C TRP A 67 7.93 9.70 -22.44
N ASN A 68 7.44 8.55 -21.97
CA ASN A 68 7.94 8.00 -20.71
C ASN A 68 9.45 7.80 -20.79
N TYR A 69 10.12 8.39 -19.82
CA TYR A 69 11.57 8.54 -19.71
C TYR A 69 12.30 7.23 -20.00
N LYS A 70 13.33 7.29 -20.86
CA LYS A 70 14.14 6.13 -21.23
C LYS A 70 15.42 6.12 -20.39
N GLY A 71 15.35 5.55 -19.19
CA GLY A 71 16.48 5.46 -18.26
C GLY A 71 16.04 5.05 -16.86
N ASN A 72 17.01 4.81 -15.97
CA ASN A 72 16.72 4.60 -14.56
C ASN A 72 16.31 5.94 -13.94
N TYR A 73 15.25 5.92 -13.15
CA TYR A 73 14.77 7.07 -12.40
C TYR A 73 14.53 6.67 -10.95
N ASP A 74 14.78 7.61 -10.05
CA ASP A 74 14.52 7.46 -8.63
C ASP A 74 13.16 8.11 -8.34
N ILE A 75 12.23 7.33 -7.79
CA ILE A 75 10.92 7.85 -7.39
C ILE A 75 10.98 8.20 -5.91
N TRP A 76 10.72 9.47 -5.60
CA TRP A 76 10.54 9.91 -4.22
C TRP A 76 9.04 10.00 -3.89
N VAL A 77 8.56 9.11 -3.02
CA VAL A 77 7.18 9.12 -2.55
C VAL A 77 7.18 9.39 -1.05
N CYS A 78 6.61 10.54 -0.65
CA CYS A 78 6.30 10.80 0.74
C CYS A 78 4.89 10.32 1.07
N TRP A 79 4.68 9.87 2.31
CA TRP A 79 3.39 9.40 2.82
C TRP A 79 2.24 10.39 2.56
N ASN A 80 2.49 11.70 2.71
CA ASN A 80 1.48 12.74 2.46
C ASN A 80 1.06 12.84 0.98
N SER A 81 2.00 12.60 0.06
CA SER A 81 1.70 12.55 -1.38
C SER A 81 0.89 11.30 -1.72
N LEU A 82 1.22 10.15 -1.12
CA LEU A 82 0.47 8.90 -1.32
C LEU A 82 -0.97 9.00 -0.79
N LEU A 83 -1.16 9.53 0.43
CA LEU A 83 -2.48 9.74 1.01
C LEU A 83 -3.36 10.65 0.16
N SER A 84 -2.77 11.66 -0.48
CA SER A 84 -3.50 12.57 -1.38
C SER A 84 -3.98 11.89 -2.66
N ILE A 85 -3.30 10.83 -3.11
CA ILE A 85 -3.70 10.05 -4.28
C ILE A 85 -4.75 9.00 -3.90
N VAL A 86 -4.55 8.31 -2.78
CA VAL A 86 -5.48 7.27 -2.30
C VAL A 86 -6.81 7.88 -1.83
N GLY A 87 -6.77 9.00 -1.13
CA GLY A 87 -7.98 9.70 -0.67
C GLY A 87 -8.88 10.18 -1.82
N LYS A 88 -8.29 10.61 -2.94
CA LYS A 88 -9.04 11.03 -4.13
C LYS A 88 -9.80 9.92 -4.85
N ALA A 89 -9.45 8.64 -4.64
CA ALA A 89 -10.14 7.52 -5.27
C ALA A 89 -11.46 7.15 -4.55
N THR A 90 -11.67 7.65 -3.33
CA THR A 90 -12.78 7.22 -2.46
C THR A 90 -13.88 8.27 -2.27
N GLU A 91 -13.67 9.51 -2.71
CA GLU A 91 -14.60 10.61 -2.40
C GLU A 91 -15.19 11.26 -3.66
N GLU A 92 -16.04 10.50 -4.36
CA GLU A 92 -17.29 11.09 -4.84
C GLU A 92 -18.32 10.96 -3.71
N GLY A 93 -18.26 11.90 -2.77
CA GLY A 93 -19.34 12.19 -1.82
C GLY A 93 -19.30 11.45 -0.48
N GLN A 94 -18.60 12.01 0.51
CA GLN A 94 -19.11 12.25 1.88
C GLN A 94 -18.07 13.00 2.71
N GLU A 95 -18.52 14.03 3.43
CA GLU A 95 -17.70 14.86 4.33
C GLU A 95 -17.02 14.00 5.40
N ALA A 96 -15.68 14.03 5.42
CA ALA A 96 -14.86 13.27 6.36
C ALA A 96 -15.03 13.76 7.81
N PRO A 97 -15.27 12.87 8.79
CA PRO A 97 -15.30 13.23 10.21
C PRO A 97 -13.87 13.45 10.73
N THR A 98 -13.67 14.57 11.42
CA THR A 98 -12.43 14.95 12.11
C THR A 98 -12.20 14.07 13.33
N ILE A 99 -11.36 13.05 13.21
CA ILE A 99 -10.77 12.34 14.36
C ILE A 99 -9.49 13.10 14.76
N PRO A 100 -9.33 13.52 16.02
CA PRO A 100 -8.11 14.18 16.48
C PRO A 100 -6.99 13.14 16.61
N SER A 101 -6.16 13.04 15.58
CA SER A 101 -4.93 12.25 15.63
C SER A 101 -3.97 12.90 16.62
N LYS A 102 -3.72 12.22 17.74
CA LYS A 102 -2.55 12.51 18.58
C LYS A 102 -1.32 12.28 17.70
N HIS A 103 -0.79 13.36 17.16
CA HIS A 103 0.44 13.38 16.38
C HIS A 103 1.61 13.08 17.33
N ASP A 104 1.91 11.80 17.52
CA ASP A 104 3.29 11.43 17.76
C ASP A 104 4.07 11.90 16.52
N VAL A 105 5.20 12.58 16.77
CA VAL A 105 6.10 13.13 15.75
C VAL A 105 6.85 11.98 15.09
N GLU A 106 6.10 11.06 14.48
CA GLU A 106 6.65 9.94 13.75
C GLU A 106 7.10 10.49 12.40
N LYS A 107 8.42 10.45 12.18
CA LYS A 107 9.02 10.88 10.92
C LYS A 107 8.26 10.18 9.79
N PRO A 108 7.66 10.92 8.84
CA PRO A 108 6.85 10.31 7.80
C PRO A 108 7.67 9.24 7.07
N LEU A 109 7.08 8.06 6.88
CA LEU A 109 7.73 6.96 6.18
C LEU A 109 8.05 7.42 4.75
N GLU A 110 9.35 7.54 4.44
CA GLU A 110 9.85 7.86 3.10
C GLU A 110 10.13 6.54 2.37
N LEU A 111 9.49 6.32 1.22
CA LEU A 111 9.74 5.16 0.37
C LEU A 111 10.62 5.59 -0.81
N TYR A 112 11.81 5.00 -0.88
CA TYR A 112 12.74 5.19 -1.99
C TYR A 112 12.76 3.94 -2.87
N MET A 113 12.42 4.07 -4.14
CA MET A 113 12.44 2.95 -5.09
C MET A 113 13.52 3.18 -6.15
N PHE A 114 14.53 2.31 -6.14
CA PHE A 114 15.60 2.32 -7.14
C PHE A 114 15.21 1.41 -8.31
N THR A 115 15.01 2.00 -9.48
CA THR A 115 14.70 1.25 -10.72
C THR A 115 15.92 0.53 -11.29
N SER A 116 17.13 0.91 -10.85
CA SER A 116 18.40 0.31 -11.26
C SER A 116 18.63 -1.11 -10.71
N GLY A 117 17.86 -1.53 -9.70
CA GLY A 117 18.10 -2.77 -8.97
C GLY A 117 19.38 -2.78 -8.13
N LYS A 118 20.08 -1.65 -8.03
CA LYS A 118 21.27 -1.46 -7.20
C LYS A 118 20.99 -0.40 -6.16
N VAL A 119 21.35 -0.69 -4.92
CA VAL A 119 21.30 0.29 -3.84
C VAL A 119 22.48 1.25 -4.01
N PRO A 120 22.32 2.57 -3.79
CA PRO A 120 23.44 3.51 -3.84
C PRO A 120 24.53 3.19 -2.83
N GLU A 121 25.79 3.43 -3.22
CA GLU A 121 27.01 3.16 -2.43
C GLU A 121 26.94 3.71 -1.00
N TYR A 122 26.38 4.91 -0.82
CA TYR A 122 26.18 5.52 0.50
C TYR A 122 25.44 4.61 1.50
N TYR A 123 24.42 3.88 1.05
CA TYR A 123 23.68 2.97 1.93
C TYR A 123 24.47 1.69 2.22
N GLU A 124 25.30 1.23 1.29
CA GLU A 124 26.19 0.09 1.51
C GLU A 124 27.24 0.42 2.57
N GLU A 125 27.84 1.62 2.51
CA GLU A 125 28.75 2.16 3.52
C GLU A 125 28.07 2.29 4.89
N ALA A 126 26.85 2.81 4.92
CA ALA A 126 26.08 2.91 6.16
C ALA A 126 25.88 1.53 6.79
N VAL A 127 25.45 0.53 6.02
CA VAL A 127 25.27 -0.85 6.51
C VAL A 127 26.57 -1.44 7.02
N ALA A 128 27.70 -1.22 6.33
CA ALA A 128 29.02 -1.67 6.79
C ALA A 128 29.36 -1.10 8.17
N SER A 129 29.21 0.20 8.37
CA SER A 129 29.48 0.85 9.66
C SER A 129 28.56 0.36 10.81
N PHE A 130 27.31 0.02 10.50
CA PHE A 130 26.39 -0.60 11.45
C PHE A 130 26.81 -2.03 11.83
N ASN A 131 27.35 -2.80 10.88
CA ASN A 131 27.82 -4.14 11.17
C ASN A 131 29.09 -4.13 12.02
N ASP A 132 30.02 -3.20 11.75
CA ASP A 132 31.25 -3.04 12.54
C ASP A 132 30.93 -2.73 14.02
N THR A 133 29.99 -1.82 14.25
CA THR A 133 29.52 -1.50 15.61
C THR A 133 28.80 -2.66 16.28
N LYS A 134 28.01 -3.44 15.51
CA LYS A 134 27.33 -4.65 16.01
C LYS A 134 28.32 -5.73 16.44
N GLU A 135 29.36 -5.96 15.65
CA GLU A 135 30.42 -6.92 15.98
C GLU A 135 31.19 -6.51 17.23
N ALA A 136 31.54 -5.23 17.35
CA ALA A 136 32.19 -4.67 18.54
C ALA A 136 31.32 -4.75 19.81
N LEU A 137 29.99 -4.74 19.67
CA LEU A 137 29.04 -4.83 20.79
C LEU A 137 28.59 -6.26 21.10
N THR A 138 29.11 -7.29 20.40
CA THR A 138 28.77 -8.67 20.72
C THR A 138 29.25 -9.02 22.12
N GLN A 139 28.29 -9.10 23.04
CA GLN A 139 28.55 -9.43 24.44
C GLN A 139 29.08 -10.85 24.53
N ILE A 140 30.11 -11.08 25.33
CA ILE A 140 30.76 -12.39 25.44
C ILE A 140 30.25 -13.13 26.68
N CYS A 141 30.06 -14.43 26.57
CA CYS A 141 29.66 -15.28 27.69
C CYS A 141 30.79 -15.38 28.72
N ALA A 142 30.47 -15.05 29.98
CA ALA A 142 31.43 -15.08 31.09
C ALA A 142 32.02 -16.48 31.37
N ILE A 143 31.30 -17.55 31.04
CA ILE A 143 31.74 -18.94 31.28
C ILE A 143 32.44 -19.55 30.06
N THR A 144 31.89 -19.33 28.86
CA THR A 144 32.32 -20.07 27.64
C THR A 144 33.14 -19.26 26.66
N GLY A 145 33.22 -17.93 26.81
CA GLY A 145 33.92 -17.04 25.87
C GLY A 145 33.27 -16.91 24.48
N LYS A 146 32.12 -17.58 24.25
CA LYS A 146 31.33 -17.49 23.01
C LYS A 146 30.44 -16.24 23.03
N PRO A 147 29.96 -15.73 21.87
CA PRO A 147 28.98 -14.66 21.85
C PRO A 147 27.74 -15.07 22.67
N ALA A 148 27.41 -14.24 23.64
CA ALA A 148 26.30 -14.44 24.54
C ALA A 148 24.99 -14.00 23.89
N ARG A 149 23.92 -14.69 24.27
CA ARG A 149 22.56 -14.41 23.80
C ARG A 149 21.68 -13.78 24.88
N TYR A 150 22.05 -13.98 26.14
CA TYR A 150 21.21 -13.64 27.29
C TYR A 150 22.04 -12.96 28.37
N LEU A 151 21.39 -12.13 29.18
CA LEU A 151 21.93 -11.50 30.38
C LEU A 151 21.21 -12.07 31.60
N ASP A 152 21.94 -12.50 32.62
CA ASP A 152 21.34 -12.92 33.88
C ASP A 152 21.12 -11.70 34.82
N PRO A 153 19.88 -11.38 35.25
CA PRO A 153 19.60 -10.22 36.09
C PRO A 153 20.27 -10.26 37.47
N LEU A 154 20.52 -11.45 38.02
CA LEU A 154 21.09 -11.58 39.37
C LEU A 154 22.58 -11.28 39.37
N THR A 155 23.30 -11.91 38.45
CA THR A 155 24.77 -11.83 38.34
C THR A 155 25.24 -10.71 37.42
N LYS A 156 24.35 -10.17 36.58
CA LYS A 156 24.62 -9.18 35.53
C LYS A 156 25.69 -9.65 34.53
N CYS A 157 25.85 -10.96 34.38
CA CYS A 157 26.77 -11.55 33.44
C CYS A 157 26.03 -12.08 32.21
N TYR A 158 26.67 -11.93 31.05
CA TYR A 158 26.15 -12.46 29.80
C TYR A 158 26.48 -13.96 29.67
N TYR A 159 25.56 -14.74 29.09
CA TYR A 159 25.72 -16.17 28.86
C TYR A 159 25.15 -16.64 27.52
N SER A 160 25.65 -17.77 27.02
CA SER A 160 25.35 -18.30 25.69
C SER A 160 24.22 -19.34 25.66
N GLY A 161 24.05 -20.13 26.72
CA GLY A 161 23.03 -21.19 26.82
C GLY A 161 22.80 -21.71 28.25
N SER A 162 21.98 -22.74 28.40
CA SER A 162 21.57 -23.30 29.70
C SER A 162 22.73 -23.79 30.56
N ASP A 163 23.71 -24.46 29.96
CA ASP A 163 24.85 -25.02 30.71
C ASP A 163 25.72 -23.90 31.29
N ALA A 164 25.94 -22.84 30.50
CA ALA A 164 26.62 -21.64 30.95
C ALA A 164 25.82 -20.91 32.05
N PHE A 165 24.49 -20.84 31.95
CA PHE A 165 23.64 -20.27 32.98
C PHE A 165 23.73 -21.03 34.31
N ASN A 166 23.65 -22.35 34.26
CA ASN A 166 23.74 -23.21 35.46
C ASN A 166 25.12 -23.05 36.12
N ALA A 167 26.20 -23.15 35.34
CA ALA A 167 27.55 -22.94 35.83
C ALA A 167 27.71 -21.55 36.48
N LEU A 168 27.14 -20.53 35.85
CA LEU A 168 27.22 -19.16 36.33
C LEU A 168 26.48 -18.94 37.66
N ARG A 169 25.28 -19.51 37.81
CA ARG A 169 24.52 -19.46 39.08
C ARG A 169 25.18 -20.28 40.18
N MET A 170 25.81 -21.42 39.86
CA MET A 170 26.60 -22.20 40.81
C MET A 170 27.81 -21.41 41.30
N CYS A 171 28.60 -20.82 40.39
CA CYS A 171 29.74 -19.97 40.77
C CYS A 171 29.32 -18.77 41.63
N HIS A 172 28.15 -18.18 41.37
CA HIS A 172 27.62 -17.08 42.18
C HIS A 172 27.25 -17.54 43.60
N ALA A 173 26.58 -18.69 43.75
CA ALA A 173 26.26 -19.26 45.07
C ALA A 173 27.53 -19.59 45.86
N ASP A 174 28.50 -20.28 45.24
CA ASP A 174 29.79 -20.60 45.88
C ASP A 174 30.58 -19.34 46.29
N GLY A 175 30.40 -18.24 45.56
CA GLY A 175 30.99 -16.94 45.88
C GLY A 175 30.37 -16.30 47.12
N ILE A 176 29.04 -16.39 47.25
CA ILE A 176 28.32 -15.93 48.45
C ILE A 176 28.75 -16.75 49.66
N ASP A 177 28.77 -18.08 49.55
CA ASP A 177 29.12 -18.96 50.67
C ASP A 177 30.55 -18.68 51.16
N ARG A 178 31.50 -18.46 50.22
CA ARG A 178 32.86 -18.03 50.56
C ARG A 178 32.92 -16.67 51.24
N HIS A 179 32.13 -15.70 50.78
CA HIS A 179 32.05 -14.39 51.40
C HIS A 179 31.53 -14.47 52.83
N VAL A 180 30.44 -15.23 53.05
CA VAL A 180 29.83 -15.46 54.37
C VAL A 180 30.81 -16.19 55.30
N ALA A 181 31.49 -17.23 54.82
CA ALA A 181 32.50 -17.94 55.61
C ALA A 181 33.65 -17.01 56.04
N ALA A 182 34.14 -16.18 55.11
CA ALA A 182 35.18 -15.19 55.41
C ALA A 182 34.71 -14.10 56.39
N GLU A 183 33.44 -13.71 56.36
CA GLU A 183 32.86 -12.85 57.37
C GLU A 183 32.82 -13.54 58.74
N LEU A 184 32.27 -14.74 58.85
CA LEU A 184 32.17 -15.46 60.12
C LEU A 184 33.54 -15.68 60.79
N ASP A 185 34.58 -15.96 60.02
CA ASP A 185 35.94 -16.08 60.55
C ASP A 185 36.53 -14.73 60.99
N ARG A 186 36.10 -13.60 60.42
CA ARG A 186 36.47 -12.27 60.94
C ARG A 186 35.83 -11.95 62.30
N TRP A 187 34.69 -12.56 62.63
CA TRP A 187 33.96 -12.31 63.89
C TRP A 187 34.31 -13.30 65.01
N LYS A 188 35.11 -14.34 64.74
CA LYS A 188 35.72 -15.18 65.78
C LYS A 188 36.93 -14.46 66.38
N ILE A 189 36.68 -13.56 67.33
CA ILE A 189 37.67 -13.07 68.31
C ILE A 189 37.56 -13.94 69.57
#